data_AF-A0AAW2PIX6-F1
#
_entry.id   AF-A0AAW2PIX6-F1
#
_cell.length_a   1.000
_cell.length_b   1.000
_cell.length_c   1.000
_cell.angle_alpha   90.00
_cell.angle_beta   90.00
_cell.angle_gamma   90.00
#
_symmetry.space_group_name_H-M   'P 1'
#
loop_
_entity.id
_entity.type
_entity.pdbx_description
1 polymer ?
#
loop_
_entity_poly.entity_id
_entity_poly.type
_entity_poly.pdbx_seq_one_letter_code
_entity_poly.pdbx_strand_id
1 'polypeptide(L)'
;MDIKDKTKDNLNARKDLKIICNRPELELGEMRPNVMPKALYTLTREHKMRICEWITRLKFPDGYASNLACCVNMKELRLHGMKSHDCHVFMQKLIQLYSVKCFLSLCGVR
;
A
#
# COMPACT_ATOMS: atom_id res chain seq x y z
N MET A 1 3.70 3.73 -2.12
CA MET A 1 3.50 4.54 -0.89
C MET A 1 3.57 6.00 -1.27
N ASP A 2 2.66 6.82 -0.75
CA ASP A 2 2.68 8.27 -0.99
C ASP A 2 3.84 8.89 -0.21
N ILE A 3 4.95 9.10 -0.92
CA ILE A 3 6.18 9.69 -0.38
C ILE A 3 6.32 11.04 -1.06
N LYS A 4 6.29 12.11 -0.25
CA LYS A 4 6.57 13.47 -0.70
C LYS A 4 7.84 13.46 -1.56
N ASP A 5 7.75 14.08 -2.74
CA ASP A 5 8.84 14.24 -3.70
C ASP A 5 9.32 12.96 -4.42
N LYS A 6 8.66 11.81 -4.20
CA LYS A 6 8.93 10.56 -4.94
C LYS A 6 7.71 9.99 -5.66
N THR A 7 6.56 10.66 -5.56
CA THR A 7 5.35 10.21 -6.25
C THR A 7 5.46 10.47 -7.75
N LYS A 8 5.13 9.46 -8.55
CA LYS A 8 4.95 9.62 -10.01
C LYS A 8 3.54 10.08 -10.38
N ASP A 9 2.66 10.26 -9.38
CA ASP A 9 1.31 10.78 -9.57
C ASP A 9 1.35 12.31 -9.65
N ASN A 10 1.13 12.85 -10.84
CA ASN A 10 1.11 14.28 -11.11
C ASN A 10 -0.13 14.65 -11.97
N LEU A 11 -0.43 15.94 -12.10
CA LEU A 11 -1.63 16.39 -12.82
C LEU A 11 -1.65 15.94 -14.29
N ASN A 12 -0.49 15.90 -14.96
CA ASN A 12 -0.40 15.45 -16.35
C ASN A 12 -0.66 13.94 -16.44
N ALA A 13 -0.06 13.14 -15.56
CA ALA A 13 -0.31 11.71 -15.46
C ALA A 13 -1.79 11.40 -15.20
N ARG A 14 -2.52 12.25 -14.46
CA ARG A 14 -3.98 12.11 -14.28
C ARG A 14 -4.80 12.46 -15.52
N LYS A 15 -4.33 13.41 -16.35
CA LYS A 15 -4.93 13.69 -17.66
C LYS A 15 -4.69 12.53 -18.63
N ASP A 16 -3.47 11.99 -18.64
CA ASP A 16 -3.11 10.83 -19.45
C ASP A 16 -3.92 9.59 -19.03
N LEU A 17 -4.16 9.42 -17.71
CA LEU A 17 -4.97 8.33 -17.17
C LEU A 17 -6.39 8.33 -17.75
N LYS A 18 -7.01 9.51 -17.96
CA LYS A 18 -8.34 9.62 -18.60
C LYS A 18 -8.34 9.12 -20.04
N ILE A 19 -7.24 9.31 -20.77
CA ILE A 19 -7.12 8.94 -22.18
C ILE A 19 -6.77 7.45 -22.32
N ILE A 20 -5.88 6.96 -21.47
CA ILE A 20 -5.26 5.64 -21.60
C ILE A 20 -6.00 4.56 -20.78
N CYS A 21 -6.63 4.94 -19.66
CA CYS A 21 -7.22 4.00 -18.70
C CYS A 21 -8.73 4.26 -18.53
N ASN A 22 -9.53 3.19 -18.53
CA ASN A 22 -10.94 3.27 -18.18
C ASN A 22 -11.13 3.23 -16.65
N ARG A 23 -10.78 4.32 -15.95
CA ARG A 23 -10.90 4.44 -14.48
C ARG A 23 -11.50 5.81 -14.10
N PRO A 24 -12.83 6.00 -14.26
CA PRO A 24 -13.49 7.28 -14.02
C PRO A 24 -13.35 7.77 -12.56
N GLU A 25 -13.21 6.85 -11.61
CA GLU A 25 -13.06 7.13 -10.18
C GLU A 25 -11.76 7.88 -9.82
N LEU A 26 -10.77 7.83 -10.71
CA LEU A 26 -9.47 8.48 -10.54
C LEU A 26 -9.31 9.74 -11.41
N GLU A 27 -10.31 10.09 -12.20
CA GLU A 27 -10.27 11.28 -13.06
C GLU A 27 -10.34 12.57 -12.25
N LEU A 28 -9.74 13.62 -12.78
CA LEU A 28 -9.87 14.96 -12.20
C LEU A 28 -11.32 15.42 -12.33
N GLY A 29 -11.93 15.84 -11.22
CA GLY A 29 -13.30 16.33 -11.22
C GLY A 29 -13.42 17.65 -11.98
N GLU A 30 -14.49 17.81 -12.76
CA GLU A 30 -14.75 19.03 -13.55
C GLU A 30 -14.86 20.27 -12.67
N MET A 31 -15.48 20.14 -11.49
CA MET A 31 -15.63 21.21 -10.49
C MET A 31 -14.32 21.58 -9.79
N ARG A 32 -13.37 20.64 -9.69
CA ARG A 32 -12.10 20.81 -8.97
C ARG A 32 -10.95 20.17 -9.74
N PRO A 33 -10.55 20.77 -10.88
CA PRO A 33 -9.57 20.16 -11.80
C PRO A 33 -8.17 20.00 -11.18
N ASN A 34 -7.87 20.69 -10.08
CA ASN A 34 -6.58 20.60 -9.38
C ASN A 34 -6.59 19.62 -8.20
N VAL A 35 -7.72 18.98 -7.89
CA VAL A 35 -7.82 18.01 -6.78
C VAL A 35 -7.74 16.60 -7.35
N MET A 36 -6.64 15.90 -7.04
CA MET A 36 -6.46 14.50 -7.43
C MET A 36 -7.25 13.60 -6.46
N PRO A 37 -8.27 12.85 -6.93
CA PRO A 37 -8.95 11.90 -6.07
C PRO A 37 -8.01 10.77 -5.65
N LYS A 38 -8.15 10.35 -4.38
CA LYS A 38 -7.38 9.24 -3.82
C LYS A 38 -7.89 7.93 -4.41
N ALA A 39 -6.97 6.99 -4.65
CA ALA A 39 -7.35 5.66 -5.09
C ALA A 39 -8.09 4.88 -3.99
N LEU A 40 -8.98 3.98 -4.39
CA LEU A 40 -9.78 3.13 -3.49
C LEU A 40 -8.92 2.38 -2.47
N TYR A 41 -7.73 1.94 -2.88
CA TYR A 41 -6.80 1.18 -2.04
C TYR A 41 -5.82 2.08 -1.26
N THR A 42 -6.13 3.37 -1.08
CA THR A 42 -5.27 4.26 -0.30
C THR A 42 -5.37 3.95 1.19
N LEU A 43 -4.26 3.53 1.78
CA LEU A 43 -4.20 3.27 3.22
C LEU A 43 -4.31 4.58 4.00
N THR A 44 -5.27 4.65 4.91
CA THR A 44 -5.38 5.70 5.93
C THR A 44 -4.19 5.61 6.90
N ARG A 45 -3.96 6.68 7.68
CA ARG A 45 -2.90 6.69 8.70
C ARG A 45 -3.08 5.56 9.72
N GLU A 46 -4.32 5.31 10.14
CA GLU A 46 -4.67 4.22 11.05
C GLU A 46 -4.41 2.84 10.45
N HIS A 47 -4.74 2.63 9.16
CA HIS A 47 -4.41 1.39 8.46
C HIS A 47 -2.90 1.18 8.40
N LYS A 48 -2.12 2.23 8.08
CA LYS A 48 -0.66 2.15 8.08
C LYS A 48 -0.08 1.82 9.44
N MET A 49 -0.62 2.40 10.51
CA MET A 49 -0.20 2.11 11.89
C MET A 49 -0.45 0.64 12.24
N ARG A 50 -1.66 0.12 12.02
CA ARG A 50 -1.99 -1.29 12.25
C ARG A 50 -1.09 -2.23 11.46
N ILE A 51 -0.80 -1.92 10.19
CA ILE A 51 0.10 -2.71 9.34
C ILE A 51 1.52 -2.68 9.90
N CYS A 52 2.06 -1.50 10.24
CA CYS A 52 3.42 -1.38 10.78
C CYS A 52 3.58 -2.14 12.10
N GLU A 53 2.62 -2.04 13.01
CA GLU A 53 2.66 -2.81 14.26
C GLU A 53 2.50 -4.32 14.05
N TRP A 54 1.76 -4.73 13.04
CA TRP A 54 1.67 -6.15 12.70
C TRP A 54 3.00 -6.67 12.17
N ILE A 55 3.67 -5.91 11.30
CA ILE A 55 4.99 -6.26 10.75
C ILE A 55 6.05 -6.31 11.85
N THR A 56 6.03 -5.43 12.84
CA THR A 56 6.98 -5.50 13.97
C THR A 56 6.80 -6.74 14.85
N ARG A 57 5.58 -7.29 14.90
CA ARG A 57 5.27 -8.53 15.62
C ARG A 57 5.49 -9.78 14.77
N LEU A 58 5.61 -9.63 13.45
CA LEU A 58 5.76 -10.74 12.52
C LEU A 58 7.15 -11.35 12.64
N LYS A 59 7.21 -12.65 12.98
CA LYS A 59 8.43 -13.45 12.99
C LYS A 59 8.19 -14.76 12.24
N PHE A 60 9.14 -15.12 11.39
CA PHE A 60 9.14 -16.39 10.68
C PHE A 60 9.91 -17.43 11.54
N PRO A 61 9.27 -18.52 12.01
CA PRO A 61 9.89 -19.48 12.91
C PRO A 61 11.01 -20.30 12.25
N ASP A 62 10.96 -20.43 10.93
CA ASP A 62 11.90 -21.15 10.07
C ASP A 62 13.03 -20.27 9.52
N GLY A 63 13.03 -18.97 9.85
CA GLY A 63 13.98 -18.01 9.28
C GLY A 63 13.75 -17.75 7.78
N TYR A 64 12.55 -18.05 7.26
CA TYR A 64 12.20 -17.85 5.85
C TYR A 64 12.36 -16.41 5.36
N ALA A 65 12.33 -15.42 6.25
CA ALA A 65 12.72 -14.06 5.94
C ALA A 65 13.48 -13.45 7.11
N SER A 66 14.25 -12.40 6.84
CA SER A 66 14.90 -11.63 7.90
C SER A 66 13.87 -11.01 8.83
N ASN A 67 14.30 -10.59 10.02
CA ASN A 67 13.43 -9.88 10.96
C ASN A 67 12.93 -8.54 10.37
N LEU A 68 11.71 -8.54 9.83
CA LEU A 68 11.09 -7.37 9.21
C LEU A 68 10.83 -6.22 10.19
N ALA A 69 10.83 -6.49 11.50
CA ALA A 69 10.68 -5.46 12.52
C ALA A 69 11.78 -4.39 12.44
N CYS A 70 13.01 -4.77 12.04
CA CYS A 70 14.12 -3.85 11.86
C CYS A 70 13.91 -2.87 10.70
N CYS A 71 13.00 -3.19 9.77
CA CYS A 71 12.70 -2.37 8.61
C CYS A 71 11.53 -1.40 8.85
N VAL A 72 10.87 -1.43 10.02
CA VAL A 72 9.69 -0.60 10.31
C VAL A 72 10.08 0.68 11.04
N ASN A 73 9.73 1.83 10.46
CA ASN A 73 9.77 3.11 11.15
C ASN A 73 8.35 3.50 11.61
N MET A 74 8.09 3.36 12.91
CA MET A 74 6.80 3.69 13.53
C MET A 74 6.49 5.19 13.57
N LYS A 75 7.50 6.07 13.51
CA LYS A 75 7.28 7.53 13.50
C LYS A 75 6.76 7.97 12.13
N GLU A 76 7.35 7.46 11.06
CA GLU A 76 6.95 7.79 9.69
C GLU A 76 5.87 6.85 9.12
N LEU A 77 5.57 5.75 9.80
CA LEU A 77 4.70 4.67 9.34
C LEU A 77 5.12 4.12 7.96
N ARG A 78 6.42 3.86 7.83
CA ARG A 78 7.06 3.43 6.58
C ARG A 78 8.00 2.25 6.80
N LEU A 79 8.17 1.46 5.75
CA LEU A 79 9.18 0.41 5.67
C LEU A 79 10.41 0.93 4.94
N HIS A 80 11.60 0.71 5.49
CA HIS A 80 12.89 1.07 4.88
C HIS A 80 13.90 -0.08 5.00
N GLY A 81 14.89 -0.10 4.10
CA GLY A 81 16.03 -1.01 4.22
C GLY A 81 15.68 -2.51 4.15
N MET A 82 14.56 -2.86 3.53
CA MET A 82 14.24 -4.27 3.26
C MET A 82 15.18 -4.82 2.18
N LYS A 83 15.69 -6.04 2.40
CA LYS A 83 16.45 -6.76 1.37
C LYS A 83 15.50 -7.18 0.25
N SER A 84 16.03 -7.37 -0.97
CA SER A 84 15.25 -7.80 -2.13
C SER A 84 14.46 -9.10 -1.86
N HIS A 85 15.07 -10.05 -1.17
CA HIS A 85 14.43 -11.29 -0.74
C HIS A 85 13.23 -11.04 0.19
N ASP A 86 13.43 -10.22 1.22
CA ASP A 86 12.37 -9.90 2.19
C ASP A 86 11.23 -9.12 1.53
N CYS A 87 11.52 -8.23 0.57
CA CYS A 87 10.52 -7.58 -0.28
C CYS A 87 9.72 -8.59 -1.10
N HIS A 88 10.39 -9.59 -1.69
CA HIS A 88 9.73 -10.63 -2.48
C HIS A 88 8.77 -11.45 -1.61
N VAL A 89 9.24 -11.90 -0.44
CA VAL A 89 8.40 -12.60 0.54
C VAL A 89 7.22 -11.71 0.99
N PHE A 90 7.46 -10.43 1.24
CA PHE A 90 6.41 -9.47 1.62
C PHE A 90 5.32 -9.37 0.55
N MET A 91 5.70 -9.20 -0.72
CA MET A 91 4.75 -9.09 -1.83
C MET A 91 4.03 -10.40 -2.11
N GLN A 92 4.74 -11.53 -2.11
CA GLN A 92 4.16 -12.81 -2.49
C GLN A 92 3.33 -13.43 -1.37
N LYS A 93 3.75 -13.34 -0.10
CA LYS A 93 3.06 -14.02 1.00
C LYS A 93 2.17 -13.06 1.79
N LEU A 94 2.71 -11.92 2.19
CA LEU A 94 2.00 -11.06 3.15
C LEU A 94 0.88 -10.26 2.47
N ILE A 95 1.10 -9.72 1.26
CA ILE A 95 0.03 -9.06 0.50
C ILE A 95 -1.05 -10.07 0.09
N GLN A 96 -0.68 -11.28 -0.33
CA GLN A 96 -1.66 -12.33 -0.67
C GLN A 96 -2.50 -12.74 0.54
N LEU A 97 -1.88 -12.95 1.71
CA LEU A 97 -2.61 -13.28 2.94
C LEU A 97 -3.59 -12.17 3.35
N TYR A 98 -3.19 -10.90 3.25
CA TYR A 98 -4.07 -9.78 3.53
C TYR A 98 -5.18 -9.65 2.49
N SER A 99 -4.88 -9.82 1.21
CA SER A 99 -5.89 -9.76 0.15
C SER A 99 -6.95 -10.85 0.33
N VAL A 100 -6.53 -12.07 0.67
CA VAL A 100 -7.44 -13.19 0.93
C VAL A 100 -8.28 -12.94 2.20
N LYS A 101 -7.67 -12.47 3.30
CA LYS A 101 -8.44 -12.12 4.52
C LYS A 101 -9.38 -10.93 4.33
N CYS A 102 -8.96 -9.92 3.58
CA CYS A 102 -9.79 -8.77 3.25
C CYS A 102 -10.96 -9.20 2.34
N PHE A 103 -10.70 -10.08 1.36
CA PHE A 103 -11.72 -10.69 0.51
C PHE A 103 -12.71 -11.54 1.32
N LEU A 104 -12.24 -12.38 2.25
CA LEU A 104 -13.10 -13.14 3.16
C LEU A 104 -13.94 -12.24 4.07
N SER A 105 -13.38 -11.12 4.55
CA SER A 105 -14.11 -10.15 5.37
C SER A 105 -15.13 -9.30 4.58
N LEU A 106 -14.89 -9.05 3.29
CA LEU A 106 -15.79 -8.33 2.39
C LEU A 106 -16.88 -9.24 1.80
N CYS A 107 -16.58 -10.53 1.60
CA CYS A 107 -17.56 -11.54 1.15
C CYS A 107 -18.34 -12.20 2.30
N GLY A 108 -18.10 -11.82 3.56
CA GLY A 108 -18.92 -12.27 4.70
C GLY A 108 -18.93 -13.78 4.93
N VAL A 109 -17.91 -14.52 4.48
CA VAL A 109 -17.80 -15.95 4.76
C VAL A 109 -17.01 -16.10 6.05
N ARG A 110 -17.76 -16.30 7.15
CA ARG A 110 -17.22 -16.89 8.39
C ARG A 110 -16.86 -18.34 8.18
#